data_AF-A0A8J5Y6Y6-F1
#
_entry.id   AF-A0A8J5Y6Y6-F1
#
_cell.length_a   1.000
_cell.length_b   1.000
_cell.length_c   1.000
_cell.angle_alpha   90.00
_cell.angle_beta   90.00
_cell.angle_gamma   90.00
#
_symmetry.space_group_name_H-M   'P 1'
#
loop_
_entity.id
_entity.type
_entity.pdbx_description
1 polymer ?
#
loop_
_entity_poly.entity_id
_entity_poly.type
_entity_poly.pdbx_seq_one_letter_code
_entity_poly.pdbx_strand_id
1 'polypeptide(L)'
;MKDCPKAREILVAGGLNNRLLEGDYNNCIDWLEDVFHLLDKKAAADFLTLLWNSWNDRNNMVFKGKMDTAVTIWERAQTLNKYFRIFNLTEPSVNVDAAVSNRCSGVGAIARDEDGFVLGCCYKFVEKSMDVSWAELEAFNEGIRLAARLNVARLILESDSALLVNKSKKGTRCHYYGAMH
;
A
#
# COMPACT_ATOMS: atom_id res chain seq x y z
N MET A 1 -6.18 -11.61 -10.59
CA MET A 1 -6.68 -10.34 -10.02
C MET A 1 -7.46 -9.56 -11.08
N LYS A 2 -6.87 -9.34 -12.27
CA LYS A 2 -7.58 -8.82 -13.46
C LYS A 2 -8.76 -9.68 -13.94
N ASP A 3 -8.77 -10.97 -13.62
CA ASP A 3 -9.80 -11.92 -14.05
C ASP A 3 -11.04 -11.92 -13.13
N CYS A 4 -10.98 -11.22 -11.99
CA CYS A 4 -12.15 -10.95 -11.15
C CYS A 4 -12.98 -9.84 -11.81
N PRO A 5 -14.28 -10.04 -12.13
CA PRO A 5 -15.09 -9.03 -12.84
C PRO A 5 -15.08 -7.66 -12.18
N LYS A 6 -15.23 -7.61 -10.84
CA LYS A 6 -15.23 -6.37 -10.07
C LYS A 6 -13.88 -5.67 -10.09
N ALA A 7 -12.79 -6.41 -9.91
CA ALA A 7 -11.45 -5.84 -9.98
C ALA A 7 -11.16 -5.34 -11.40
N ARG A 8 -11.61 -6.06 -12.43
CA ARG A 8 -11.49 -5.63 -13.83
C ARG A 8 -12.21 -4.30 -14.09
N GLU A 9 -13.43 -4.14 -13.58
CA GLU A 9 -14.17 -2.87 -13.67
C GLU A 9 -13.40 -1.70 -13.03
N ILE A 10 -12.81 -1.92 -11.84
CA ILE A 10 -12.00 -0.93 -11.14
C ILE A 10 -10.76 -0.55 -11.97
N LEU A 11 -10.07 -1.54 -12.55
CA LEU A 11 -8.87 -1.33 -13.38
C LEU A 11 -9.20 -0.60 -14.70
N VAL A 12 -10.33 -0.93 -15.32
CA VAL A 12 -10.83 -0.24 -16.53
C VAL A 12 -11.22 1.19 -16.20
N ALA A 13 -11.94 1.43 -15.11
CA ALA A 13 -12.26 2.78 -14.63
C ALA A 13 -10.98 3.58 -14.35
N GLY A 14 -9.92 2.90 -13.89
CA GLY A 14 -8.59 3.47 -13.68
C GLY A 14 -7.78 3.77 -14.93
N GLY A 15 -8.27 3.41 -16.12
CA GLY A 15 -7.60 3.64 -17.39
C GLY A 15 -6.42 2.70 -17.64
N LEU A 16 -6.37 1.54 -16.98
CA LEU A 16 -5.31 0.55 -17.24
C LEU A 16 -5.37 0.08 -18.70
N ASN A 17 -4.21 0.01 -19.34
CA ASN A 17 -4.09 -0.36 -20.75
C ASN A 17 -4.75 -1.72 -21.04
N ASN A 18 -5.58 -1.81 -22.09
CA ASN A 18 -6.25 -3.04 -22.51
C ASN A 18 -5.26 -4.20 -22.74
N ARG A 19 -4.05 -3.93 -23.23
CA ARG A 19 -2.99 -4.95 -23.36
C ARG A 19 -2.69 -5.63 -22.03
N LEU A 20 -2.62 -4.87 -20.94
CA LEU A 20 -2.35 -5.38 -19.60
C LEU A 20 -3.56 -6.12 -19.00
N LEU A 21 -4.78 -5.78 -19.45
CA LEU A 21 -6.01 -6.42 -19.01
C LEU A 21 -6.25 -7.76 -19.73
N GLU A 22 -5.99 -7.79 -21.03
CA GLU A 22 -6.26 -8.92 -21.92
C GLU A 22 -5.06 -9.84 -22.10
N GLY A 23 -3.85 -9.40 -21.72
CA GLY A 23 -2.65 -10.22 -21.79
C GLY A 23 -2.77 -11.53 -21.02
N ASP A 24 -2.18 -12.57 -21.59
CA ASP A 24 -2.07 -13.88 -20.96
C ASP A 24 -0.73 -13.96 -20.22
N TYR A 25 -0.79 -14.29 -18.93
CA TYR A 25 0.36 -14.29 -18.02
C TYR A 25 0.36 -15.60 -17.24
N ASN A 26 1.53 -16.21 -17.06
CA ASN A 26 1.62 -17.50 -16.36
C ASN A 26 1.21 -17.39 -14.89
N ASN A 27 1.46 -16.23 -14.28
CA ASN A 27 1.13 -15.96 -12.89
C ASN A 27 0.96 -14.44 -12.66
N CYS A 28 0.58 -14.06 -11.43
CA CYS A 28 0.34 -12.65 -11.10
C CYS A 28 1.62 -11.80 -10.99
N ILE A 29 2.79 -12.40 -10.75
CA ILE A 29 4.07 -11.70 -10.65
C ILE A 29 4.49 -11.25 -12.05
N ASP A 30 4.43 -12.14 -13.05
CA ASP A 30 4.73 -11.81 -14.46
C ASP A 30 3.86 -10.62 -14.93
N TRP A 31 2.58 -10.62 -14.53
CA TRP A 31 1.67 -9.51 -14.83
C TRP A 31 2.07 -8.20 -14.15
N LEU A 32 2.39 -8.25 -12.86
CA LEU A 32 2.81 -7.07 -12.09
C LEU A 32 4.14 -6.50 -12.61
N GLU A 33 5.06 -7.37 -13.03
CA GLU A 33 6.33 -6.97 -13.62
C GLU A 33 6.12 -6.18 -14.92
N ASP A 34 5.28 -6.67 -15.84
CA ASP A 34 4.94 -5.96 -17.08
C ASP A 34 4.23 -4.62 -16.80
N VAL A 35 3.34 -4.59 -15.80
CA VAL A 35 2.70 -3.34 -15.35
C VAL A 35 3.76 -2.34 -14.84
N PHE A 36 4.68 -2.76 -13.98
CA PHE A 36 5.71 -1.87 -13.41
C PHE A 36 6.78 -1.47 -14.42
N HIS A 37 6.99 -2.23 -15.49
CA HIS A 37 7.84 -1.82 -16.61
C HIS A 37 7.20 -0.70 -17.44
N LEU A 38 5.87 -0.65 -17.52
CA LEU A 38 5.15 0.33 -18.33
C LEU A 38 4.78 1.60 -17.56
N LEU A 39 4.55 1.50 -16.24
CA LEU A 39 4.16 2.62 -15.41
C LEU A 39 5.37 3.39 -14.87
N ASP A 40 5.27 4.72 -14.84
CA ASP A 40 6.21 5.51 -14.05
C ASP A 40 6.00 5.26 -12.54
N LYS A 41 6.94 5.70 -11.72
CA LYS A 41 6.92 5.47 -10.26
C LYS A 41 5.64 5.97 -9.58
N LYS A 42 5.07 7.08 -10.06
CA LYS A 42 3.87 7.65 -9.48
C LYS A 42 2.65 6.83 -9.91
N ALA A 43 2.53 6.53 -11.19
CA ALA A 43 1.46 5.69 -11.72
C ALA A 43 1.49 4.28 -11.12
N ALA A 44 2.66 3.71 -10.87
CA ALA A 44 2.83 2.42 -10.18
C ALA A 44 2.32 2.46 -8.73
N ALA A 45 2.60 3.54 -7.99
CA ALA A 45 2.09 3.73 -6.63
C ALA A 45 0.56 3.94 -6.62
N ASP A 46 0.04 4.72 -7.56
CA ASP A 46 -1.40 4.92 -7.74
C ASP A 46 -2.10 3.57 -8.09
N PHE A 47 -1.48 2.77 -8.95
CA PHE A 47 -1.96 1.42 -9.29
C PHE A 47 -1.96 0.47 -8.09
N LEU A 48 -0.88 0.42 -7.31
CA LEU A 48 -0.81 -0.39 -6.09
C LEU A 48 -1.87 0.04 -5.06
N THR A 49 -2.09 1.34 -4.91
CA THR A 49 -3.16 1.90 -4.06
C THR A 49 -4.53 1.41 -4.51
N LEU A 50 -4.79 1.37 -5.81
CA LEU A 50 -6.03 0.86 -6.39
C LEU A 50 -6.21 -0.64 -6.13
N LEU A 51 -5.16 -1.45 -6.30
CA LEU A 51 -5.20 -2.88 -6.01
C LEU A 51 -5.52 -3.15 -4.53
N TRP A 52 -4.90 -2.39 -3.63
CA TRP A 52 -5.12 -2.57 -2.20
C TRP A 52 -6.52 -2.15 -1.78
N ASN A 53 -7.05 -1.06 -2.34
CA ASN A 53 -8.44 -0.67 -2.11
C ASN A 53 -9.44 -1.71 -2.64
N SER A 54 -9.14 -2.35 -3.79
CA SER A 54 -9.94 -3.48 -4.28
C SER A 54 -9.90 -4.68 -3.33
N TRP A 55 -8.74 -4.96 -2.71
CA TRP A 55 -8.63 -6.00 -1.69
C TRP A 55 -9.38 -5.63 -0.40
N ASN A 56 -9.30 -4.38 0.05
CA ASN A 56 -10.02 -3.89 1.22
C ASN A 56 -11.54 -4.00 1.05
N ASP A 57 -12.07 -3.63 -0.12
CA ASP A 57 -13.49 -3.77 -0.44
C ASP A 57 -13.96 -5.23 -0.39
N ARG A 58 -13.16 -6.15 -0.96
CA ARG A 58 -13.42 -7.60 -0.83
C ARG A 58 -13.48 -8.03 0.63
N ASN A 59 -12.55 -7.58 1.47
CA ASN A 59 -12.54 -7.93 2.89
C ASN A 59 -13.76 -7.37 3.62
N ASN A 60 -14.14 -6.11 3.34
CA ASN A 60 -15.35 -5.52 3.90
C ASN A 60 -16.60 -6.34 3.51
N MET A 61 -16.64 -6.88 2.30
CA MET A 61 -17.73 -7.78 1.89
C MET A 61 -17.71 -9.09 2.71
N VAL A 62 -16.56 -9.72 2.85
CA VAL A 62 -16.41 -10.99 3.59
C VAL A 62 -16.73 -10.83 5.09
N PHE A 63 -16.26 -9.76 5.73
CA PHE A 63 -16.33 -9.62 7.19
C PHE A 63 -17.48 -8.73 7.67
N LYS A 64 -17.97 -7.79 6.84
CA LYS A 64 -18.99 -6.81 7.22
C LYS A 64 -20.25 -6.89 6.33
N GLY A 65 -20.25 -7.72 5.29
CA GLY A 65 -21.36 -7.81 4.34
C GLY A 65 -21.59 -6.54 3.51
N LYS A 66 -20.58 -5.65 3.45
CA LYS A 66 -20.66 -4.35 2.75
C LYS A 66 -19.69 -4.34 1.58
N MET A 67 -20.17 -3.96 0.41
CA MET A 67 -19.36 -3.81 -0.80
C MET A 67 -19.67 -2.47 -1.47
N ASP A 68 -18.64 -1.67 -1.74
CA ASP A 68 -18.77 -0.39 -2.42
C ASP A 68 -18.76 -0.59 -3.96
N THR A 69 -19.20 0.43 -4.71
CA THR A 69 -19.18 0.35 -6.18
C THR A 69 -17.75 0.54 -6.72
N ALA A 70 -17.46 0.02 -7.93
CA ALA A 70 -16.15 0.21 -8.56
C ALA A 70 -15.83 1.70 -8.77
N VAL A 71 -16.86 2.49 -9.13
CA VAL A 71 -16.78 3.94 -9.27
C VAL A 71 -16.44 4.60 -7.93
N THR A 72 -17.11 4.21 -6.83
CA THR A 72 -16.79 4.75 -5.49
C THR A 72 -15.35 4.48 -5.07
N ILE A 73 -14.84 3.26 -5.32
CA ILE A 73 -13.45 2.89 -5.01
C ILE A 73 -12.48 3.75 -5.83
N TRP A 74 -12.74 3.91 -7.12
CA TRP A 74 -11.94 4.72 -8.03
C TRP A 74 -11.99 6.22 -7.69
N GLU A 75 -13.17 6.78 -7.41
CA GLU A 75 -13.35 8.18 -7.03
C GLU A 75 -12.64 8.52 -5.73
N ARG A 76 -12.70 7.64 -4.73
CA ARG A 76 -11.95 7.84 -3.48
C ARG A 76 -10.44 7.79 -3.73
N ALA A 77 -9.95 6.85 -4.56
CA ALA A 77 -8.55 6.78 -4.94
C ALA A 77 -8.08 8.04 -5.71
N GLN A 78 -8.93 8.58 -6.59
CA GLN A 78 -8.63 9.83 -7.32
C GLN A 78 -8.69 11.09 -6.45
N THR A 79 -9.60 11.15 -5.49
CA THR A 79 -9.76 12.31 -4.59
C THR A 79 -8.48 12.58 -3.80
N LEU A 80 -7.77 11.51 -3.43
CA LEU A 80 -6.46 11.57 -2.78
C LEU A 80 -5.34 12.09 -3.70
N ASN A 81 -5.44 11.85 -5.02
CA ASN A 81 -4.42 12.26 -6.00
C ASN A 81 -4.58 13.72 -6.45
N LYS A 82 -5.82 14.23 -6.51
CA LYS A 82 -6.12 15.60 -7.00
C LYS A 82 -6.27 16.67 -5.91
N TYR A 83 -6.59 16.30 -4.67
CA TYR A 83 -6.81 17.26 -3.60
C TYR A 83 -6.20 16.81 -2.27
N PHE A 84 -4.88 16.94 -2.12
CA PHE A 84 -4.22 16.99 -0.81
C PHE A 84 -4.55 18.31 -0.09
N ARG A 85 -5.83 18.56 0.20
CA ARG A 85 -6.23 19.65 1.09
C ARG A 85 -7.45 19.24 1.92
N ILE A 86 -7.15 18.98 3.19
CA ILE A 86 -8.05 19.05 4.34
C ILE A 86 -9.10 17.93 4.40
N PHE A 87 -8.65 16.74 4.76
CA PHE A 87 -9.37 16.01 5.79
C PHE A 87 -8.54 16.14 7.07
N ASN A 88 -9.20 16.42 8.19
CA ASN A 88 -8.63 16.17 9.52
C ASN A 88 -8.40 14.66 9.60
N LEU A 89 -7.32 14.16 8.99
CA LEU A 89 -6.90 12.78 9.13
C LEU A 89 -6.54 12.61 10.61
N THR A 90 -7.45 12.01 11.35
CA THR A 90 -7.23 11.47 12.68
C THR A 90 -6.22 10.34 12.54
N GLU A 91 -4.93 10.69 12.52
CA GLU A 91 -3.81 9.77 12.76
C GLU A 91 -3.83 8.50 11.88
N PRO A 92 -3.52 8.59 10.58
CA PRO A 92 -3.56 7.42 9.72
C PRO A 92 -2.61 6.32 10.20
N SER A 93 -3.05 5.08 10.03
CA SER A 93 -2.21 3.90 10.24
C SER A 93 -1.32 3.70 9.03
N VAL A 94 -0.03 3.46 9.25
CA VAL A 94 0.92 3.10 8.19
C VAL A 94 1.49 1.73 8.51
N ASN A 95 1.19 0.73 7.69
CA ASN A 95 1.87 -0.56 7.76
C ASN A 95 3.15 -0.51 6.97
N VAL A 96 4.20 -1.08 7.54
CA VAL A 96 5.48 -1.28 6.86
C VAL A 96 5.84 -2.75 6.89
N ASP A 97 6.47 -3.20 5.80
CA ASP A 97 6.94 -4.58 5.66
C ASP A 97 8.13 -4.65 4.69
N ALA A 98 8.97 -5.67 4.87
CA ALA A 98 10.09 -5.95 3.98
C ALA A 98 10.17 -7.43 3.58
N ALA A 99 10.46 -7.66 2.31
CA ALA A 99 10.74 -8.98 1.77
C ALA A 99 12.21 -9.08 1.35
N VAL A 100 12.93 -10.10 1.85
CA VAL A 100 14.32 -10.37 1.48
C VAL A 100 14.41 -11.68 0.71
N SER A 101 15.15 -11.68 -0.40
CA SER A 101 15.49 -12.87 -1.18
C SER A 101 17.00 -12.91 -1.44
N ASN A 102 17.49 -14.04 -1.95
CA ASN A 102 18.88 -14.20 -2.34
C ASN A 102 19.21 -13.21 -3.47
N ARG A 103 19.85 -12.08 -3.08
CA ARG A 103 20.34 -10.95 -3.89
C ARG A 103 19.42 -9.74 -4.03
N CYS A 104 18.18 -9.78 -3.53
CA CYS A 104 17.31 -8.61 -3.60
C CYS A 104 16.51 -8.39 -2.32
N SER A 105 16.02 -7.17 -2.14
CA SER A 105 15.15 -6.80 -1.05
C SER A 105 14.08 -5.83 -1.55
N GLY A 106 12.83 -6.08 -1.19
CA GLY A 106 11.70 -5.19 -1.41
C GLY A 106 11.25 -4.63 -0.07
N VAL A 107 10.88 -3.37 -0.04
CA VAL A 107 10.24 -2.72 1.11
C VAL A 107 8.96 -2.03 0.66
N GLY A 108 7.95 -2.04 1.53
CA GLY A 108 6.65 -1.43 1.26
C GLY A 108 6.12 -0.69 2.47
N ALA A 109 5.37 0.39 2.23
CA ALA A 109 4.54 1.03 3.24
C ALA A 109 3.17 1.41 2.66
N ILE A 110 2.12 1.26 3.48
CA ILE A 110 0.72 1.55 3.10
C ILE A 110 0.09 2.38 4.19
N ALA A 111 -0.37 3.58 3.85
CA ALA A 111 -1.11 4.47 4.74
C ALA A 111 -2.62 4.28 4.59
N ARG A 112 -3.36 4.22 5.70
CA ARG A 112 -4.81 4.01 5.74
C ARG A 112 -5.50 4.94 6.74
N ASP A 113 -6.75 5.29 6.46
CA ASP A 113 -7.63 5.95 7.44
C ASP A 113 -8.27 4.96 8.42
N GLU A 114 -9.15 5.47 9.28
CA GLU A 114 -9.87 4.70 10.31
C GLU A 114 -10.83 3.64 9.74
N ASP A 115 -11.29 3.81 8.50
CA ASP A 115 -12.13 2.84 7.80
C ASP A 115 -11.31 1.77 7.06
N GLY A 116 -9.98 1.86 7.14
CA GLY A 116 -9.03 0.99 6.44
C GLY A 116 -8.86 1.34 4.96
N PHE A 117 -9.36 2.49 4.52
CA PHE A 117 -9.21 2.96 3.15
C PHE A 117 -7.79 3.46 2.92
N VAL A 118 -7.15 3.05 1.82
CA VAL A 118 -5.74 3.38 1.55
C VAL A 118 -5.63 4.80 1.02
N LEU A 119 -4.87 5.61 1.77
CA LEU A 119 -4.56 7.01 1.48
C LEU A 119 -3.37 7.15 0.53
N GLY A 120 -2.49 6.15 0.51
CA GLY A 120 -1.36 6.06 -0.39
C GLY A 120 -0.39 4.98 0.03
N CYS A 121 0.54 4.64 -0.87
CA CYS A 121 1.60 3.68 -0.59
C CYS A 121 2.94 4.13 -1.15
N CYS A 122 4.02 3.53 -0.67
CA CYS A 122 5.32 3.57 -1.31
C CYS A 122 5.95 2.20 -1.32
N TYR A 123 6.80 1.97 -2.31
CA TYR A 123 7.62 0.77 -2.40
C TYR A 123 9.03 1.15 -2.82
N LYS A 124 9.99 0.30 -2.48
CA LYS A 124 11.37 0.40 -2.95
C LYS A 124 11.95 -0.99 -3.13
N PHE A 125 12.63 -1.17 -4.25
CA PHE A 125 13.34 -2.39 -4.58
C PHE A 125 14.84 -2.12 -4.59
N VAL A 126 15.61 -3.04 -4.03
CA VAL A 126 17.07 -2.97 -3.94
C VAL A 126 17.65 -4.29 -4.48
N GLU A 127 18.45 -4.21 -5.53
CA GLU A 127 19.21 -5.34 -6.10
C GLU A 127 20.44 -5.68 -5.26
N LYS A 128 20.23 -5.81 -3.96
CA LYS A 128 21.23 -6.26 -3.01
C LYS A 128 20.54 -7.05 -1.92
N SER A 129 21.17 -8.13 -1.47
CA SER A 129 20.71 -8.80 -0.25
C SER A 129 20.97 -7.88 0.93
N MET A 130 19.92 -7.64 1.71
CA MET A 130 19.98 -6.99 3.01
C MET A 130 19.72 -8.03 4.09
N ASP A 131 20.27 -7.80 5.28
CA ASP A 131 19.79 -8.51 6.46
C ASP A 131 18.34 -8.10 6.74
N VAL A 132 17.54 -9.04 7.24
CA VAL A 132 16.10 -8.83 7.48
C VAL A 132 15.87 -7.63 8.40
N SER A 133 16.68 -7.45 9.44
CA SER A 133 16.53 -6.32 10.36
C SER A 133 16.79 -4.97 9.69
N TRP A 134 17.73 -4.93 8.73
CA TRP A 134 18.02 -3.73 7.94
C TRP A 134 16.94 -3.46 6.89
N ALA A 135 16.37 -4.50 6.30
CA ALA A 135 15.27 -4.37 5.34
C ALA A 135 14.02 -3.82 6.03
N GLU A 136 13.67 -4.39 7.19
CA GLU A 136 12.58 -3.90 8.05
C GLU A 136 12.79 -2.44 8.48
N LEU A 137 14.03 -2.06 8.85
CA LEU A 137 14.34 -0.68 9.22
C LEU A 137 14.18 0.27 8.03
N GLU A 138 14.51 -0.18 6.83
CA GLU A 138 14.32 0.62 5.62
C GLU A 138 12.83 0.75 5.27
N ALA A 139 12.02 -0.30 5.45
CA ALA A 139 10.57 -0.22 5.34
C ALA A 139 9.97 0.79 6.31
N PHE A 140 10.45 0.78 7.57
CA PHE A 140 10.08 1.77 8.58
C PHE A 140 10.42 3.21 8.14
N ASN A 141 11.62 3.44 7.59
CA ASN A 141 12.01 4.75 7.05
C ASN A 141 11.12 5.19 5.88
N GLU A 142 10.78 4.28 4.97
CA GLU A 142 9.85 4.56 3.87
C GLU A 142 8.44 4.90 4.38
N GLY A 143 7.97 4.23 5.44
CA GLY A 143 6.71 4.59 6.11
C GLY A 143 6.71 6.03 6.66
N ILE A 144 7.82 6.48 7.27
CA ILE A 144 7.97 7.87 7.74
C ILE A 144 7.98 8.85 6.56
N ARG A 145 8.71 8.52 5.48
CA ARG A 145 8.75 9.35 4.25
C ARG A 145 7.37 9.45 3.61
N LEU A 146 6.60 8.36 3.60
CA LEU A 146 5.21 8.35 3.14
C LEU A 146 4.36 9.31 3.98
N ALA A 147 4.41 9.21 5.32
CA ALA A 147 3.69 10.13 6.19
C ALA A 147 4.06 11.61 5.95
N ALA A 148 5.35 11.91 5.73
CA ALA A 148 5.80 13.26 5.38
C ALA A 148 5.21 13.74 4.04
N ARG A 149 5.15 12.88 3.01
CA ARG A 149 4.51 13.19 1.71
C ARG A 149 3.00 13.37 1.83
N LEU A 150 2.35 12.65 2.74
CA LEU A 150 0.93 12.80 3.05
C LEU A 150 0.64 14.08 3.87
N ASN A 151 1.68 14.79 4.33
CA ASN A 151 1.58 15.99 5.15
C ASN A 151 0.74 15.79 6.43
N VAL A 152 0.94 14.67 7.11
CA VAL A 152 0.22 14.33 8.36
C VAL A 152 1.04 14.67 9.60
N ALA A 153 0.39 15.28 10.60
CA ALA A 153 1.07 15.73 11.82
C ALA A 153 1.29 14.61 12.85
N ARG A 154 0.47 13.56 12.80
CA ARG A 154 0.48 12.41 13.71
C ARG A 154 0.18 11.14 12.92
N LEU A 155 0.77 10.03 13.34
CA LEU A 155 0.90 8.77 12.59
C LEU A 155 0.90 7.61 13.58
N ILE A 156 0.19 6.52 13.24
CA ILE A 156 0.34 5.21 13.88
C ILE A 156 1.15 4.34 12.92
N LEU A 157 2.40 3.98 13.26
CA LEU A 157 3.24 3.14 12.40
C LEU A 157 3.20 1.68 12.89
N GLU A 158 2.70 0.78 12.06
CA GLU A 158 2.48 -0.63 12.35
C GLU A 158 3.56 -1.48 11.66
N SER A 159 4.26 -2.31 12.43
CA SER A 159 5.27 -3.27 11.95
C SER A 159 5.13 -4.56 12.75
N ASP A 160 5.31 -5.70 12.10
CA ASP A 160 5.36 -7.02 12.74
C ASP A 160 6.75 -7.33 13.34
N SER A 161 7.76 -6.50 13.06
CA SER A 161 9.09 -6.60 13.65
C SER A 161 9.11 -6.12 15.10
N ALA A 162 8.89 -7.05 16.03
CA ALA A 162 8.97 -6.80 17.47
C ALA A 162 10.31 -6.15 17.88
N LEU A 163 11.40 -6.45 17.18
CA LEU A 163 12.72 -5.86 17.43
C LEU A 163 12.74 -4.36 17.13
N LEU A 164 12.17 -3.93 16.00
CA LEU A 164 12.07 -2.51 15.65
C LEU A 164 11.13 -1.77 16.59
N VAL A 165 9.95 -2.34 16.85
CA VAL A 165 8.96 -1.78 17.79
C VAL A 165 9.59 -1.56 19.17
N ASN A 166 10.43 -2.49 19.63
CA ASN A 166 11.08 -2.36 20.94
C ASN A 166 12.25 -1.37 20.96
N LYS A 167 12.97 -1.19 19.84
CA LYS A 167 14.03 -0.18 19.71
C LYS A 167 13.47 1.25 19.60
N SER A 168 12.40 1.45 18.83
CA SER A 168 11.80 2.77 18.61
C SER A 168 11.14 3.37 19.86
N LYS A 169 10.63 2.51 20.76
CA LYS A 169 10.08 2.90 22.08
C LYS A 169 11.07 3.65 22.98
N LYS A 170 12.39 3.44 22.82
CA LYS A 170 13.42 4.09 23.66
C LYS A 170 13.78 5.51 23.22
N GLY A 171 13.42 5.92 22.00
CA GLY A 171 13.86 7.18 21.38
C GLY A 171 12.78 8.22 21.13
N THR A 172 11.49 7.89 21.27
CA THR A 172 10.38 8.77 20.86
C THR A 172 9.11 8.50 21.66
N ARG A 173 8.40 9.55 22.10
CA ARG A 173 7.02 9.45 22.60
C ARG A 173 6.11 9.07 21.43
N CYS A 174 5.92 7.78 21.24
CA CYS A 174 5.04 7.23 20.22
C CYS A 174 4.19 6.15 20.88
N HIS A 175 2.87 6.30 20.83
CA HIS A 175 1.92 5.33 21.36
C HIS A 175 1.61 4.32 20.25
N TYR A 176 1.97 3.06 20.47
CA TYR A 176 1.73 1.98 19.51
C TYR A 176 0.75 0.97 20.11
N TYR A 177 -0.25 0.59 19.33
CA TYR A 177 -1.13 -0.54 19.60
C TYR A 177 -0.68 -1.71 18.73
N GLY A 178 -0.16 -2.77 19.36
CA GLY A 178 0.12 -4.02 18.66
C GLY A 178 -1.16 -4.84 18.57
N ALA A 179 -1.52 -5.29 17.36
CA ALA A 179 -2.53 -6.33 17.21
C ALA A 179 -1.95 -7.65 17.77
N MET A 180 -2.44 -8.08 18.94
CA MET A 180 -2.26 -9.47 19.36
C MET A 180 -3.14 -10.34 18.46
N HIS A 181 -2.53 -11.37 17.87
CA HIS A 181 -3.16 -12.36 17.00
C HIS A 181 -4.40 -13.03 17.62
#